data_AF-A0AAC9JGC4-F1
#
_entry.id   AF-A0AAC9JGC4-F1
#
_cell.length_a   1.000
_cell.length_b   1.000
_cell.length_c   1.000
_cell.angle_alpha   90.00
_cell.angle_beta   90.00
_cell.angle_gamma   90.00
#
_symmetry.space_group_name_H-M   'P 1'
#
loop_
_entity.id
_entity.type
_entity.pdbx_description
1 polymer ?
#
loop_
_entity_poly.entity_id
_entity_poly.type
_entity_poly.pdbx_seq_one_letter_code
_entity_poly.pdbx_strand_id
1 'polypeptide(L)' 'MNCTICNKPITLTPSASERARKNGGKPSDYTAMFTEHSSCAIKKRNADTSALMKKITAASKQNRVSYPAMQG' A
#
# COMPACT_ATOMS: atom_id res chain seq x y z
N MET A 1 13.30 13.88 4.69
CA MET A 1 12.52 12.86 3.97
C MET A 1 11.07 12.99 4.41
N ASN A 2 10.15 13.31 3.49
CA ASN A 2 8.73 13.47 3.80
C ASN A 2 7.94 12.32 3.17
N CYS A 3 6.91 11.85 3.86
CA CYS A 3 6.03 10.81 3.35
C CYS A 3 5.22 11.34 2.17
N THR A 4 5.25 10.64 1.03
CA THR A 4 4.49 11.00 -0.18
C THR A 4 2.96 10.96 -0.01
N ILE A 5 2.46 10.23 1.00
CA ILE A 5 1.02 10.09 1.27
C ILE A 5 0.49 11.20 2.18
N CYS A 6 1.20 11.54 3.25
CA CYS A 6 0.72 12.48 4.27
C CYS A 6 1.55 13.75 4.41
N ASN A 7 2.64 13.88 3.64
CA ASN A 7 3.58 15.01 3.61
C ASN A 7 4.28 15.33 4.95
N LYS A 8 4.19 14.44 5.95
CA LYS A 8 4.87 14.59 7.24
C LYS A 8 6.29 13.98 7.21
N PRO A 9 7.22 14.48 8.05
CA PRO A 9 8.58 13.93 8.11
C PRO A 9 8.58 12.45 8.50
N ILE A 10 9.46 11.65 7.89
CA ILE A 10 9.66 10.24 8.24
C ILE A 10 10.83 10.16 9.22
N THR A 11 10.57 9.57 10.39
CA THR A 11 11.58 9.26 11.40
C THR A 11 11.92 7.77 11.30
N LEU A 12 13.21 7.47 11.13
CA LEU A 12 13.72 6.10 11.11
C LEU A 12 14.29 5.76 12.50
N THR A 13 13.79 4.68 13.10
CA THR A 13 14.32 4.11 14.33
C THR A 13 14.62 2.62 14.10
N PRO A 14 15.89 2.17 14.14
CA PRO A 14 17.13 2.96 14.19
C PRO A 14 17.29 3.90 12.98
N SER A 15 18.05 4.97 13.17
CA SER A 15 18.33 5.98 12.13
C SER A 15 19.06 5.36 10.93
N ALA A 16 19.03 6.06 9.79
CA ALA A 16 19.75 5.63 8.60
C ALA A 16 21.26 5.42 8.85
N SER A 17 21.88 6.30 9.64
CA SER A 17 23.29 6.20 10.02
C SER A 17 23.58 4.97 10.89
N GLU A 18 22.70 4.67 11.85
CA GLU A 18 22.84 3.47 12.69
C GLU A 18 22.68 2.18 11.88
N ARG A 19 21.77 2.17 10.89
CA ARG A 19 21.58 1.04 9.98
C ARG A 19 22.82 0.83 9.10
N ALA A 20 23.36 1.90 8.53
CA ALA A 20 24.60 1.85 7.75
C ALA A 20 25.78 1.36 8.60
N ARG A 21 25.89 1.81 9.86
CA ARG A 21 26.91 1.31 10.79
C ARG A 21 26.77 -0.19 11.08
N LYS A 22 25.54 -0.69 11.22
CA LYS A 22 25.28 -2.09 11.60
C LYS A 22 25.41 -3.06 10.41
N ASN A 23 24.90 -2.67 9.25
CA ASN A 23 24.74 -3.57 8.11
C ASN A 23 25.64 -3.19 6.91
N GLY A 24 26.44 -2.13 7.02
CA GLY A 24 27.19 -1.57 5.91
C GLY A 24 26.32 -0.72 4.95
N GLY A 25 26.97 -0.15 3.94
CA GLY A 25 26.35 0.75 2.95
C GLY A 25 26.37 2.22 3.37
N LYS A 26 25.74 3.09 2.56
CA LYS A 26 25.65 4.54 2.84
C LYS A 26 24.33 4.86 3.54
N PRO A 27 24.30 5.81 4.50
CA PRO A 27 23.05 6.26 5.12
C PRO A 27 22.01 6.74 4.10
N SER A 28 22.47 7.33 2.99
CA SER A 28 21.61 7.78 1.87
C SER A 28 20.76 6.65 1.29
N ASP A 29 21.33 5.45 1.19
CA ASP A 29 20.67 4.29 0.57
C ASP A 29 19.44 3.88 1.40
N TYR A 30 19.59 3.90 2.73
CA TYR A 30 18.48 3.65 3.64
C TYR A 30 17.43 4.75 3.57
N THR A 31 17.82 6.01 3.51
CA THR A 31 16.83 7.10 3.38
C THR A 31 16.04 7.06 2.07
N ALA A 32 16.66 6.58 0.99
CA ALA A 32 16.00 6.45 -0.31
C ALA A 32 14.97 5.31 -0.34
N MET A 33 15.16 4.26 0.45
CA MET A 33 14.22 3.12 0.52
C MET A 33 12.90 3.45 1.23
N PHE A 34 12.89 4.44 2.12
CA PHE A 34 11.72 4.78 2.94
C PHE A 34 11.11 6.11 2.49
N THR A 35 10.30 6.07 1.44
CA THR A 35 9.58 7.24 0.90
C THR A 35 8.22 7.47 1.58
N GLU A 36 7.75 6.51 2.37
CA GLU A 36 6.43 6.50 3.01
C GLU A 36 6.50 6.00 4.46
N HIS A 37 5.60 6.46 5.33
CA HIS A 37 5.39 5.81 6.62
C HIS A 37 4.75 4.44 6.41
N SER A 38 5.20 3.44 7.18
CA SER A 38 4.61 2.09 7.17
C SER A 38 3.09 2.12 7.41
N SER A 39 2.63 2.95 8.35
CA SER A 39 1.21 3.13 8.65
C SER A 39 0.42 3.74 7.49
N CYS A 40 1.01 4.69 6.77
CA CYS A 40 0.40 5.29 5.58
C CYS A 40 0.28 4.27 4.44
N ALA A 41 1.35 3.51 4.18
CA ALA A 41 1.36 2.47 3.16
C ALA A 41 0.32 1.37 3.43
N ILE A 42 0.17 0.93 4.69
CA ILE A 42 -0.84 -0.08 5.08
C ILE A 42 -2.25 0.48 4.90
N LYS A 43 -2.51 1.71 5.36
CA LYS A 43 -3.83 2.36 5.19
C LYS A 43 -4.22 2.48 3.73
N LYS A 44 -3.28 2.90 2.87
CA LYS A 44 -3.49 2.98 1.43
C LYS A 44 -3.83 1.62 0.83
N ARG A 45 -3.04 0.59 1.15
CA ARG A 45 -3.30 -0.79 0.69
C ARG A 45 -4.67 -1.31 1.10
N ASN A 46 -5.09 -1.06 2.33
CA ASN A 46 -6.41 -1.48 2.82
C ASN A 46 -7.55 -0.75 2.08
N ALA A 47 -7.41 0.56 1.88
CA ALA A 47 -8.38 1.35 1.12
C ALA A 47 -8.49 0.86 -0.34
N ASP A 48 -7.35 0.70 -1.02
CA ASP A 48 -7.27 0.24 -2.41
C ASP A 48 -7.87 -1.17 -2.57
N THR A 49 -7.57 -2.08 -1.63
CA THR A 49 -8.13 -3.44 -1.60
C THR A 49 -9.65 -3.40 -1.43
N SER A 50 -10.15 -2.62 -0.47
CA SER A 50 -11.59 -2.50 -0.23
C SER A 50 -12.33 -1.93 -1.45
N ALA A 51 -11.73 -0.95 -2.14
CA ALA A 51 -12.29 -0.34 -3.33
C ALA A 51 -12.32 -1.35 -4.49
N LEU A 52 -11.26 -2.12 -4.68
CA LEU A 52 -11.21 -3.18 -5.69
C LEU A 52 -12.28 -4.25 -5.43
N MET A 53 -12.42 -4.74 -4.21
CA MET A 53 -13.41 -5.78 -3.87
C MET A 53 -14.85 -5.31 -4.07
N LYS A 54 -15.14 -4.04 -3.77
CA LYS A 54 -16.44 -3.42 -4.08
C LYS A 54 -16.72 -3.42 -5.59
N LYS A 55 -15.73 -3.05 -6.41
CA LYS A 55 -15.85 -3.08 -7.88
C LYS A 55 -16.08 -4.49 -8.41
N ILE A 56 -15.33 -5.48 -7.92
CA ILE A 56 -15.49 -6.90 -8.30
C ILE A 56 -16.88 -7.39 -7.93
N THR A 57 -17.37 -7.07 -6.73
CA THR A 57 -18.71 -7.47 -6.27
C THR A 57 -19.83 -6.77 -7.06
N ALA A 58 -19.65 -5.51 -7.43
CA ALA A 58 -20.61 -4.79 -8.27
C ALA A 58 -20.66 -5.39 -9.69
N ALA A 59 -19.50 -5.67 -10.29
CA ALA A 59 -19.40 -6.27 -11.61
C ALA A 59 -19.97 -7.71 -11.64
N SER A 60 -19.75 -8.51 -10.59
CA SER A 60 -20.28 -9.87 -10.51
C SER A 60 -21.81 -9.90 -10.35
N LYS A 61 -22.40 -8.91 -9.68
CA LYS A 61 -23.87 -8.75 -9.61
C LYS A 61 -24.49 -8.44 -10.97
N GLN A 62 -23.84 -7.61 -11.79
CA GLN A 62 -24.32 -7.25 -13.12
C GLN A 62 -24.33 -8.45 -14.08
N ASN A 63 -23.34 -9.34 -13.98
CA ASN A 63 -23.26 -10.54 -14.83
C ASN A 63 -24.20 -11.70 -14.44
N ARG A 64 -24.83 -11.68 -13.26
CA ARG A 64 -25.76 -12.74 -12.84
C ARG A 64 -27.20 -12.57 -13.35
N VAL A 65 -27.54 -11.44 -13.98
CA VAL A 65 -28.92 -11.15 -14.44
C VAL A 65 -29.19 -11.67 -15.87
N SER A 66 -28.22 -12.32 -16.53
CA SER A 66 -28.28 -12.58 -17.98
C SER A 66 -28.47 -14.05 -18.41
N TYR A 67 -28.73 -15.00 -17.52
CA TYR A 67 -29.03 -16.38 -17.93
C TYR A 67 -30.52 -16.69 -17.76
N PRO A 68 -31.31 -16.78 -18.85
CA PRO A 68 -32.69 -17.24 -18.77
C PRO A 68 -32.70 -18.70 -18.32
N ALA A 69 -33.54 -19.02 -17.34
CA ALA A 69 -33.74 -20.36 -16.85
C ALA A 69 -34.27 -21.26 -17.98
N MET A 70 -33.48 -22.23 -18.44
CA MET A 70 -33.95 -23.27 -19.35
C MET A 70 -34.86 -24.21 -18.56
N GLN A 71 -36.17 -24.07 -18.77
CA GLN A 71 -37.18 -24.99 -18.27
C GLN A 71 -37.19 -26.23 -19.18
N GLY A 72 -36.95 -27.40 -18.59
CA GLY A 72 -37.09 -28.70 -19.23
C GLY A 72 -38.38 -29.40 -18.83
#